data_AF-A0A3M7SIY6-F1
#
_entry.id   AF-A0A3M7SIY6-F1
#
_cell.length_a   1.000
_cell.length_b   1.000
_cell.length_c   1.000
_cell.angle_alpha   90.00
_cell.angle_beta   90.00
_cell.angle_gamma   90.00
#
_symmetry.space_group_name_H-M   'P 1'
#
loop_
_entity.id
_entity.type
_entity.pdbx_description
1 polymer ?
#
loop_
_entity_poly.entity_id
_entity_poly.type
_entity_poly.pdbx_seq_one_letter_code
_entity_poly.pdbx_strand_id
1 'polypeptide(L)' 'MFTGEQEFVDQEKSLLMHGHQPNLPKTKSGKIMRRILRKFANNEFNELGDLSTLSEPQAIEEIKNLLLNN' A
#
# COMPACT_ATOMS: atom_id res chain seq x y z
N MET A 1 4.58 -7.58 -34.03
CA MET A 1 5.59 -6.74 -33.35
C MET A 1 4.82 -5.60 -32.71
N PHE A 2 4.45 -5.74 -31.45
CA PHE A 2 3.91 -4.62 -30.68
C PHE A 2 5.12 -3.93 -30.05
N THR A 3 5.34 -2.69 -30.46
CA THR A 3 6.49 -1.87 -30.10
C THR A 3 6.35 -1.46 -28.63
N GLY A 4 7.46 -1.48 -27.89
CA GLY A 4 7.52 -1.22 -26.44
C GLY A 4 6.95 0.12 -25.98
N GLU A 5 6.58 1.01 -26.89
CA GLU A 5 5.80 2.22 -26.59
C GLU A 5 4.39 1.90 -26.07
N GLN A 6 3.74 0.85 -26.56
CA GLN A 6 2.39 0.48 -26.11
C GLN A 6 2.42 -0.07 -24.67
N GLU A 7 3.40 -0.92 -24.33
CA GLU A 7 3.61 -1.44 -22.97
C GLU A 7 3.92 -0.32 -21.96
N PHE A 8 4.69 0.69 -22.36
CA PHE A 8 5.05 1.81 -21.50
C PHE A 8 3.83 2.69 -21.18
N VAL A 9 2.98 2.95 -22.19
CA VAL A 9 1.74 3.71 -22.03
C VAL A 9 0.74 2.98 -21.12
N ASP A 10 0.69 1.65 -21.16
CA ASP A 10 -0.19 0.85 -20.31
C ASP A 10 0.26 0.85 -18.84
N GLN A 11 1.57 0.83 -18.58
CA GLN A 11 2.13 0.96 -17.22
C GLN A 11 1.90 2.37 -16.63
N GLU A 12 2.17 3.42 -17.40
CA GLU A 12 1.92 4.81 -16.99
C GLU A 12 0.42 5.09 -16.78
N LYS A 13 -0.45 4.61 -17.69
CA LYS A 13 -1.91 4.71 -17.52
C LYS A 13 -2.40 3.95 -16.30
N SER A 14 -1.82 2.79 -15.98
CA SER A 14 -2.17 2.04 -14.78
C SER A 14 -1.84 2.85 -13.51
N LEU A 15 -0.66 3.49 -13.49
CA LEU A 15 -0.20 4.34 -12.40
C LEU A 15 -1.04 5.63 -12.23
N LEU A 16 -1.51 6.21 -13.34
CA LEU A 16 -2.34 7.42 -13.34
C LEU A 16 -3.84 7.14 -13.09
N MET A 17 -4.36 6.01 -13.56
CA MET A 17 -5.79 5.63 -13.41
C MET A 17 -6.08 4.95 -12.08
N HIS A 18 -5.06 4.40 -11.43
CA HIS A 18 -5.14 3.93 -10.06
C HIS A 18 -4.26 4.85 -9.24
N GLY A 19 -4.85 5.86 -8.58
CA GLY A 19 -4.22 6.65 -7.52
C GLY A 19 -3.85 5.81 -6.28
N HIS A 20 -3.30 4.63 -6.54
CA HIS A 20 -2.82 3.65 -5.60
C HIS A 20 -1.45 4.16 -5.17
N GLN A 21 -1.40 4.92 -4.09
CA GLN A 21 -0.18 4.99 -3.30
C GLN A 21 0.03 3.58 -2.73
N PRO A 22 1.03 2.83 -3.22
CA PRO A 22 1.09 1.38 -3.00
C PRO A 22 1.30 1.00 -1.53
N ASN A 23 1.71 1.95 -0.68
CA ASN A 23 2.22 1.64 0.66
C ASN A 23 1.39 2.29 1.77
N LEU A 24 0.10 2.56 1.57
CA LEU A 24 -0.76 3.16 2.59
C LEU A 24 -1.88 2.18 2.98
N PRO A 25 -2.01 1.83 4.28
CA PRO A 25 -3.07 0.95 4.72
C PRO A 25 -4.41 1.67 4.56
N LYS A 26 -5.28 1.14 3.71
CA LYS A 26 -6.60 1.71 3.38
C LYS A 26 -7.71 0.71 3.64
N THR A 27 -8.86 1.22 4.07
CA THR A 27 -10.09 0.42 4.18
C THR A 27 -10.64 0.05 2.81
N LYS A 28 -11.55 -0.92 2.74
CA LYS A 28 -12.36 -1.25 1.54
C LYS A 28 -13.12 -0.04 0.94
N SER A 29 -13.33 1.01 1.73
CA SER A 29 -13.92 2.29 1.30
C SER A 29 -12.90 3.37 0.91
N GLY A 30 -11.61 3.04 0.87
CA GLY A 30 -10.52 3.93 0.45
C GLY A 30 -9.99 4.88 1.55
N LYS A 31 -10.49 4.80 2.79
CA LYS A 31 -10.03 5.66 3.89
C LYS A 31 -8.70 5.16 4.43
N ILE A 32 -7.74 6.06 4.64
CA ILE A 32 -6.44 5.72 5.25
C ILE A 32 -6.63 5.32 6.73
N MET A 33 -6.14 4.13 7.10
CA MET A 33 -6.12 3.62 8.47
C MET A 33 -4.93 4.20 9.25
N ARG A 34 -5.01 5.49 9.58
CA ARG A 34 -3.95 6.23 10.30
C ARG A 34 -3.51 5.59 11.63
N ARG A 35 -4.38 4.79 12.26
CA ARG A 35 -4.05 4.05 13.50
C ARG A 35 -2.88 3.11 13.29
N ILE A 36 -2.82 2.41 12.16
CA ILE A 36 -1.75 1.47 11.82
C ILE A 36 -0.44 2.24 11.63
N LEU A 37 -0.48 3.35 10.89
CA LEU A 37 0.69 4.20 10.69
C LEU A 37 1.28 4.71 12.02
N ARG A 38 0.43 5.07 13.00
CA ARG A 38 0.89 5.44 14.34
C ARG A 38 1.57 4.30 15.08
N LYS A 39 1.00 3.08 15.02
CA LYS A 39 1.61 1.88 15.62
C LYS A 39 3.00 1.61 15.03
N PHE A 40 3.14 1.73 13.71
CA PHE A 40 4.44 1.59 13.04
C PHE A 40 5.45 2.67 13.44
N ALA A 41 5.03 3.94 13.52
CA ALA A 41 5.89 5.02 13.99
C ALA A 41 6.37 4.82 15.44
N ASN A 42 5.60 4.09 16.26
CA ASN A 42 5.94 3.74 17.63
C ASN A 42 6.65 2.38 17.76
N ASN A 43 6.99 1.70 16.64
CA ASN A 43 7.55 0.34 16.61
C ASN A 43 6.66 -0.76 17.24
N GLU A 44 5.35 -0.53 17.33
CA GLU A 44 4.36 -1.45 17.91
C GLU A 44 3.76 -2.38 16.83
N PHE A 45 4.60 -3.10 16.08
CA PHE A 45 4.20 -3.88 14.90
C PHE A 45 3.30 -5.09 15.20
N ASN A 46 3.31 -5.59 16.43
CA ASN A 46 2.56 -6.78 16.83
C ASN A 46 1.16 -6.45 17.39
N GLU A 47 0.85 -5.16 17.60
CA GLU A 47 -0.38 -4.70 18.24
C GLU A 47 -1.30 -3.92 17.29
N LEU A 48 -1.55 -4.49 16.11
CA LEU A 48 -2.31 -3.80 15.06
C LEU A 48 -3.84 -3.94 15.21
N GLY A 49 -4.34 -4.80 16.08
CA GLY A 49 -5.78 -5.01 16.30
C GLY A 49 -6.50 -5.54 15.05
N ASP A 50 -7.77 -5.19 14.89
CA ASP A 50 -8.58 -5.66 13.74
C ASP A 50 -8.16 -4.99 12.41
N LEU A 51 -7.88 -5.84 11.43
CA LEU A 51 -7.45 -5.51 10.08
C LEU A 51 -8.45 -5.98 9.00
N SER A 52 -9.57 -6.60 9.38
CA SER A 52 -10.56 -7.22 8.47
C SER A 52 -11.20 -6.23 7.47
N THR A 53 -11.11 -4.93 7.78
CA THR A 53 -11.64 -3.84 6.96
C THR A 53 -10.65 -3.30 5.94
N LEU A 54 -9.38 -3.73 5.95
CA LEU A 54 -8.40 -3.37 4.94
C LEU A 54 -8.84 -3.87 3.56
N SER A 55 -8.62 -3.05 2.53
CA SER A 55 -8.75 -3.50 1.14
C SER A 55 -7.59 -4.42 0.77
N GLU A 56 -6.38 -4.03 1.18
CA GLU A 56 -5.12 -4.72 0.85
C GLU A 56 -4.35 -5.02 2.13
N PRO A 57 -4.54 -6.21 2.74
CA PRO A 57 -3.80 -6.60 3.94
C PRO A 57 -2.27 -6.67 3.71
N GLN A 58 -1.83 -6.93 2.47
CA GLN A 58 -0.42 -7.05 2.11
C GLN A 58 0.38 -5.75 2.31
N ALA A 59 -0.28 -4.59 2.19
CA ALA A 59 0.34 -3.28 2.43
C ALA A 59 0.98 -3.16 3.83
N ILE A 60 0.48 -3.91 4.82
CA ILE A 60 1.04 -3.94 6.18
C ILE A 60 2.46 -4.51 6.17
N GLU A 61 2.67 -5.62 5.48
CA GLU A 61 3.95 -6.30 5.43
C GLU A 61 4.96 -5.51 4.60
N GLU A 62 4.51 -4.89 3.51
CA GLU A 62 5.35 -4.01 2.68
C GLU A 62 5.90 -2.83 3.47
N ILE A 63 5.04 -2.11 4.20
CA ILE A 63 5.46 -0.98 5.03
C ILE A 63 6.40 -1.46 6.15
N LYS A 64 6.10 -2.60 6.76
CA LYS A 64 6.96 -3.18 7.80
C LYS A 64 8.35 -3.49 7.26
N ASN A 65 8.45 -4.09 6.08
CA ASN A 65 9.72 -4.35 5.40
C ASN A 65 10.47 -3.05 5.09
N LEU A 66 9.77 -2.03 4.58
CA LEU A 66 10.37 -0.71 4.33
C LEU A 66 10.95 -0.06 5.58
N LEU A 67 10.33 -0.26 6.75
CA LEU A 67 10.78 0.32 8.01
C LEU A 67 11.93 -0.47 8.67
N LEU A 68 12.00 -1.79 8.46
CA LEU A 68 12.97 -2.67 9.13
C LEU A 68 14.26 -2.91 8.32
N ASN A 69 14.22 -2.74 7.00
CA ASN A 69 15.37 -2.99 6.11
C ASN A 69 16.36 -1.82 6.04
N ASN A 70 16.86 -1.35 7.19
CA ASN A 70 17.91 -0.32 7.28
C ASN A 70 19.32 -0.93 7.30
#